data_AF-A0A7C4T7G2-F1
#
_entry.id   AF-A0A7C4T7G2-F1
#
_cell.length_a   1.000
_cell.length_b   1.000
_cell.length_c   1.000
_cell.angle_alpha   90.00
_cell.angle_beta   90.00
_cell.angle_gamma   90.00
#
_symmetry.space_group_name_H-M   'P 1'
#
loop_
_entity.id
_entity.type
_entity.pdbx_description
1 polymer ?
#
loop_
_entity_poly.entity_id
_entity_poly.type
_entity_poly.pdbx_seq_one_letter_code
_entity_poly.pdbx_strand_id
1 'polypeptide(L)'
;MRFLLLTLLLGTIGLSAQENEFTVKTEPDEVTIFINGAQVVRKKSVDIPQGTSVLKFTGLSPYMDAKSIQVNAKGEVMILSVNHQFNFLDSIKYSKELESLKNRLKNVENKIKRENVNIEVVNDELEFLRNNQVIGGKNQELSLNNFKQTADFYRDRVAAAKSGLLDLTANLERLQAEKEELEKQIRQLSTNKPKPVGEVLVKVRTEVPVRCDFEVSYFVQNAGWFPSYDIRVTGINEPVQIVYKANVRQNTNEEWRNVKLKLSSSDPKLSHVAPQLQTYYLDYNLAPPRYFGFVGQVSGQVIDAGSNEPLPGANVVVKGTTIGTVADANGYYSIVIPSNNAKLEASYVGYQSQEERADKPNINFYLQPSVLELSEVAIVGYGAGEESASVRTPKKSLSLKTASAALPVEQVENKTAVEFEIKTPYTLLPDNKSVTVDIDTRQLDAVYEYYCVPKIDQDAFLTAYLVNWEQYNLLEGEANIFYENTFVGKTILDVRYISDTLRLSLGRDKNVQVRREKVKDFTRKQLLGSKKEDSRAWQISVKNNKKQPIRLNLYDQVPVSINSEIEVLVDELSGGIFNAENGEVKWTIQLEPFGKKEWQLRYTVRYPRNRVLNIE
;
A
#
# COMPACT_ATOMS: atom_id res chain seq x y z
N MET A 1 -88.89 -25.43 22.79
CA MET A 1 -88.27 -24.31 22.02
C MET A 1 -86.78 -24.60 21.96
N ARG A 2 -86.17 -24.99 20.82
CA ARG A 2 -85.83 -24.15 19.65
C ARG A 2 -85.17 -22.84 20.12
N PHE A 3 -83.89 -22.54 19.85
CA PHE A 3 -83.17 -22.66 18.57
C PHE A 3 -81.69 -23.13 18.68
N LEU A 4 -81.12 -23.54 17.53
CA LEU A 4 -79.71 -23.90 17.35
C LEU A 4 -78.73 -22.74 17.59
N LEU A 5 -77.59 -23.03 18.22
CA LEU A 5 -76.35 -22.31 17.94
C LEU A 5 -75.78 -22.83 16.62
N LEU A 6 -75.47 -21.94 15.67
CA LEU A 6 -74.68 -22.28 14.48
C LEU A 6 -73.41 -21.41 14.48
N THR A 7 -72.31 -21.97 14.96
CA THR A 7 -70.99 -21.34 14.93
C THR A 7 -70.46 -21.34 13.50
N LEU A 8 -70.46 -20.18 12.84
CA LEU A 8 -69.87 -20.01 11.52
C LEU A 8 -68.36 -19.80 11.67
N LEU A 9 -67.58 -20.84 11.35
CA LEU A 9 -66.12 -20.82 11.42
C LEU A 9 -65.54 -20.07 10.21
N LEU A 10 -65.38 -18.74 10.29
CA LEU A 10 -64.62 -18.00 9.28
C LEU A 10 -63.12 -18.31 9.43
N GLY A 11 -62.63 -19.24 8.62
CA GLY A 11 -61.19 -19.44 8.45
C GLY A 11 -60.57 -18.28 7.67
N THR A 12 -60.04 -17.28 8.38
CA THR A 12 -59.18 -16.27 7.78
C THR A 12 -57.84 -16.90 7.39
N ILE A 13 -57.73 -17.37 6.14
CA ILE A 13 -56.45 -17.72 5.54
C ILE A 13 -55.67 -16.41 5.39
N GLY A 14 -54.79 -16.14 6.35
CA GLY A 14 -53.80 -15.08 6.23
C GLY A 14 -52.81 -15.45 5.13
N LEU A 15 -53.08 -14.99 3.91
CA LEU A 15 -52.08 -14.88 2.85
C LEU A 15 -51.02 -13.86 3.31
N SER A 16 -50.04 -14.36 4.07
CA SER A 16 -48.76 -13.67 4.21
C SER A 16 -48.21 -13.48 2.81
N ALA A 17 -48.10 -12.22 2.36
CA ALA A 17 -47.46 -11.88 1.10
C ALA A 17 -45.95 -12.16 1.24
N GLN A 18 -45.57 -13.41 1.01
CA GLN A 18 -44.19 -13.86 1.07
C GLN A 18 -43.41 -13.14 -0.03
N GLU A 19 -42.55 -12.21 0.37
CA GLU A 19 -41.71 -11.46 -0.57
C GLU A 19 -40.77 -12.44 -1.29
N ASN A 20 -40.77 -12.40 -2.63
CA ASN A 20 -39.97 -13.33 -3.41
C ASN A 20 -38.48 -12.93 -3.31
N GLU A 21 -37.69 -13.70 -2.57
CA GLU A 21 -36.24 -13.48 -2.45
C GLU A 21 -35.47 -14.28 -3.52
N PHE A 22 -34.68 -13.59 -4.33
CA PHE A 22 -33.84 -14.18 -5.36
C PHE A 22 -32.36 -13.93 -5.05
N THR A 23 -31.55 -15.00 -5.01
CA THR A 23 -30.09 -14.86 -4.89
C THR A 23 -29.47 -14.68 -6.28
N VAL A 24 -28.85 -13.53 -6.51
CA VAL A 24 -28.29 -13.12 -7.80
C VAL A 24 -26.76 -13.17 -7.73
N LYS A 25 -26.16 -14.31 -8.11
CA LYS A 25 -24.70 -14.40 -8.23
C LYS A 25 -24.24 -13.57 -9.43
N THR A 26 -23.26 -12.68 -9.19
CA THR A 26 -22.65 -11.80 -10.19
C THR A 26 -21.14 -11.85 -10.10
N GLU A 27 -20.48 -11.47 -11.20
CA GLU A 27 -19.03 -11.32 -11.32
C GLU A 27 -18.77 -9.93 -11.91
N PRO A 28 -17.59 -9.31 -11.70
CA PRO A 28 -17.23 -8.03 -12.31
C PRO A 28 -17.17 -8.07 -13.84
N ASP A 29 -17.81 -7.11 -14.51
CA ASP A 29 -17.78 -6.95 -15.98
C ASP A 29 -16.79 -5.86 -16.40
N GLU A 30 -16.81 -4.73 -15.69
CA GLU A 30 -16.04 -3.52 -16.01
C GLU A 30 -15.46 -2.95 -14.71
N VAL A 31 -14.19 -2.54 -14.76
CA VAL A 31 -13.48 -2.01 -13.58
C VAL A 31 -12.71 -0.76 -13.96
N THR A 32 -12.99 0.35 -13.29
CA THR A 32 -12.23 1.59 -13.37
C THR A 32 -11.33 1.69 -12.15
N ILE A 33 -10.00 1.59 -12.33
CA ILE A 33 -9.03 1.67 -11.24
C ILE A 33 -8.54 3.12 -11.12
N PHE A 34 -8.61 3.65 -9.91
CA PHE A 34 -8.17 4.99 -9.54
C PHE A 34 -6.76 4.95 -8.97
N ILE A 35 -6.14 6.11 -8.71
CA ILE A 35 -4.87 6.16 -7.99
C ILE A 35 -5.01 5.46 -6.61
N ASN A 36 -6.15 5.65 -5.93
CA ASN A 36 -6.52 4.91 -4.74
C ASN A 36 -7.95 4.34 -4.84
N GLY A 37 -8.06 3.01 -4.89
CA GLY A 37 -9.32 2.26 -5.02
C GLY A 37 -9.70 1.93 -6.46
N ALA A 38 -10.88 1.34 -6.64
CA ALA A 38 -11.48 1.07 -7.94
C ALA A 38 -13.00 1.20 -7.86
N GLN A 39 -13.66 1.53 -8.96
CA GLN A 39 -15.09 1.31 -9.16
C GLN A 39 -15.28 0.00 -9.93
N VAL A 40 -16.09 -0.89 -9.37
CA VAL A 40 -16.48 -2.16 -9.99
C VAL A 40 -17.91 -2.01 -10.50
N VAL A 41 -18.16 -2.49 -11.72
CA VAL A 41 -19.49 -2.57 -12.33
C VAL A 41 -19.81 -4.02 -12.63
N ARG A 42 -21.01 -4.46 -12.22
CA ARG A 42 -21.55 -5.80 -12.41
C ARG A 42 -22.89 -5.73 -13.12
N LYS A 43 -23.10 -6.57 -14.14
CA LYS A 43 -24.27 -6.55 -15.03
C LYS A 43 -24.96 -7.91 -15.01
N LYS A 44 -26.29 -7.93 -14.82
CA LYS A 44 -27.05 -9.17 -14.76
C LYS A 44 -28.51 -9.00 -15.15
N SER A 45 -28.95 -9.74 -16.17
CA SER A 45 -30.39 -9.93 -16.43
C SER A 45 -31.02 -10.82 -15.37
N VAL A 46 -32.15 -10.40 -14.80
CA VAL A 46 -32.94 -11.16 -13.83
C VAL A 46 -34.41 -11.13 -14.25
N ASP A 47 -35.06 -12.29 -14.23
CA ASP A 47 -36.50 -12.43 -14.46
C ASP A 47 -37.25 -12.21 -13.13
N ILE A 48 -38.10 -11.18 -13.08
CA ILE A 48 -38.80 -10.74 -11.86
C ILE A 48 -40.30 -11.06 -12.00
N PRO A 49 -40.92 -11.77 -11.03
CA PRO A 49 -42.37 -11.98 -11.03
C PRO A 49 -43.11 -10.68 -10.69
N GLN A 50 -44.39 -10.61 -11.04
CA GLN A 50 -45.28 -9.50 -10.64
C GLN A 50 -45.30 -9.32 -9.11
N GLY A 51 -45.31 -8.05 -8.67
CA GLY A 51 -45.36 -7.67 -7.26
C GLY A 51 -43.99 -7.30 -6.70
N THR A 52 -43.80 -7.49 -5.39
CA THR A 52 -42.58 -7.11 -4.68
C THR A 52 -41.61 -8.29 -4.61
N SER A 53 -40.35 -8.06 -4.97
CA SER A 53 -39.26 -9.04 -4.87
C SER A 53 -38.02 -8.42 -4.22
N VAL A 54 -37.16 -9.25 -3.62
CA VAL A 54 -35.87 -8.84 -3.06
C VAL A 54 -34.76 -9.56 -3.83
N LEU A 55 -33.91 -8.81 -4.51
CA LEU A 55 -32.76 -9.33 -5.24
C LEU A 55 -31.51 -9.22 -4.35
N LYS A 56 -30.99 -10.35 -3.90
CA LYS A 56 -29.78 -10.45 -3.07
C LYS A 56 -28.58 -10.71 -3.97
N PHE A 57 -27.86 -9.65 -4.32
CA PHE A 57 -26.60 -9.74 -5.03
C PHE A 57 -25.51 -10.25 -4.09
N THR A 58 -24.78 -11.28 -4.49
CA THR A 58 -23.78 -11.97 -3.66
C THR A 58 -22.40 -12.03 -4.32
N GLY A 59 -21.38 -12.28 -3.50
CA GLY A 59 -19.99 -12.35 -3.97
C GLY A 59 -19.32 -10.99 -4.15
N LEU A 60 -19.78 -9.95 -3.46
CA LEU A 60 -19.16 -8.62 -3.47
C LEU A 60 -18.03 -8.52 -2.43
N SER A 61 -17.12 -7.58 -2.65
CA SER A 61 -15.99 -7.34 -1.77
C SER A 61 -16.41 -6.99 -0.33
N PRO A 62 -15.71 -7.51 0.70
CA PRO A 62 -15.77 -6.98 2.07
C PRO A 62 -15.31 -5.51 2.19
N TYR A 63 -14.58 -5.01 1.18
CA TYR A 63 -13.94 -3.70 1.16
C TYR A 63 -14.67 -2.66 0.30
N MET A 64 -15.91 -2.99 -0.08
CA MET A 64 -16.82 -2.07 -0.76
C MET A 64 -17.24 -0.93 0.18
N ASP A 65 -17.26 0.30 -0.32
CA ASP A 65 -17.88 1.41 0.40
C ASP A 65 -19.40 1.35 0.22
N ALA A 66 -20.13 1.04 1.29
CA ALA A 66 -21.58 0.93 1.27
C ALA A 66 -22.30 2.23 0.83
N LYS A 67 -21.69 3.41 1.01
CA LYS A 67 -22.26 4.70 0.56
C LYS A 67 -22.07 4.96 -0.93
N SER A 68 -21.22 4.17 -1.60
CA SER A 68 -20.93 4.30 -3.04
C SER A 68 -21.81 3.43 -3.92
N ILE A 69 -22.64 2.55 -3.34
CA ILE A 69 -23.45 1.58 -4.08
C ILE A 69 -24.50 2.32 -4.90
N GLN A 70 -24.50 2.06 -6.20
CA GLN A 70 -25.51 2.51 -7.15
C GLN A 70 -26.10 1.30 -7.87
N VAL A 71 -27.42 1.29 -8.03
CA VAL A 71 -28.14 0.22 -8.75
C VAL A 71 -29.02 0.86 -9.82
N ASN A 72 -28.69 0.57 -11.07
CA ASN A 72 -29.49 0.92 -12.23
C ASN A 72 -30.23 -0.32 -12.71
N ALA A 73 -31.44 -0.14 -13.26
CA ALA A 73 -32.20 -1.22 -13.87
C ALA A 73 -32.78 -0.74 -15.21
N LYS A 74 -32.70 -1.60 -16.24
CA LYS A 74 -33.34 -1.37 -17.54
C LYS A 74 -34.52 -2.32 -17.69
N GLY A 75 -35.71 -1.75 -17.81
CA GLY A 75 -37.00 -2.45 -17.85
C GLY A 75 -38.07 -1.71 -17.03
N GLU A 76 -39.32 -2.17 -17.10
CA GLU A 76 -40.43 -1.60 -16.32
C GLU A 76 -40.40 -2.12 -14.86
N VAL A 77 -39.41 -1.65 -14.09
CA VAL A 77 -39.20 -2.01 -12.69
C VAL A 77 -38.94 -0.79 -11.82
N MET A 78 -39.58 -0.74 -10.66
CA MET A 78 -39.36 0.28 -9.64
C MET A 78 -38.40 -0.27 -8.57
N ILE A 79 -37.27 0.40 -8.34
CA ILE A 79 -36.39 0.12 -7.21
C ILE A 79 -36.97 0.82 -5.97
N LEU A 80 -37.28 0.05 -4.93
CA LEU A 80 -37.86 0.54 -3.67
C LEU A 80 -36.79 0.83 -2.62
N SER A 81 -35.74 0.01 -2.54
CA SER A 81 -34.60 0.25 -1.66
C SER A 81 -33.36 -0.54 -2.08
N VAL A 82 -32.19 -0.07 -1.65
CA VAL A 82 -30.89 -0.74 -1.78
C VAL A 82 -30.25 -0.74 -0.40
N ASN A 83 -29.91 -1.92 0.13
CA ASN A 83 -29.27 -2.08 1.44
C ASN A 83 -28.02 -2.97 1.32
N HIS A 84 -27.03 -2.73 2.19
CA HIS A 84 -25.82 -3.54 2.28
C HIS A 84 -25.81 -4.37 3.56
N GLN A 85 -25.38 -5.63 3.47
CA GLN A 85 -25.14 -6.50 4.62
C GLN A 85 -23.90 -7.38 4.42
N PHE A 86 -23.37 -7.90 5.52
CA PHE A 86 -22.23 -8.83 5.53
C PHE A 86 -22.71 -10.27 5.76
N ASN A 87 -22.28 -11.20 4.91
CA ASN A 87 -22.53 -12.63 5.07
C ASN A 87 -21.38 -13.31 5.82
N PHE A 88 -21.68 -13.79 7.03
CA PHE A 88 -20.71 -14.42 7.94
C PHE A 88 -20.71 -15.97 7.87
N LEU A 89 -21.54 -16.59 7.03
CA LEU A 89 -21.77 -18.05 7.07
C LEU A 89 -20.49 -18.87 6.87
N ASP A 90 -19.62 -18.46 5.95
CA ASP A 90 -18.37 -19.20 5.70
C ASP A 90 -17.33 -19.01 6.81
N SER A 91 -17.36 -17.88 7.53
CA SER A 91 -16.55 -17.68 8.73
C SER A 91 -16.99 -18.60 9.89
N ILE A 92 -18.28 -18.94 9.95
CA ILE A 92 -18.87 -19.87 10.93
C ILE A 92 -18.58 -21.34 10.58
N LYS A 93 -18.51 -21.70 9.29
CA LYS A 93 -18.05 -23.04 8.87
C LYS A 93 -16.58 -23.23 9.20
N TYR A 94 -15.76 -22.24 8.83
CA TYR A 94 -14.33 -22.21 9.07
C TYR A 94 -13.95 -22.34 10.54
N SER A 95 -14.66 -21.65 11.46
CA SER A 95 -14.37 -21.76 12.89
C SER A 95 -14.61 -23.18 13.41
N LYS A 96 -15.72 -23.83 13.01
CA LYS A 96 -16.03 -25.22 13.36
C LYS A 96 -15.04 -26.24 12.80
N GLU A 97 -14.57 -26.04 11.57
CA GLU A 97 -13.57 -26.92 10.95
C GLU A 97 -12.20 -26.78 11.62
N LEU A 98 -11.77 -25.56 11.90
CA LEU A 98 -10.54 -25.27 12.65
C LEU A 98 -10.58 -25.83 14.08
N GLU A 99 -11.72 -25.73 14.76
CA GLU A 99 -11.93 -26.31 16.08
C GLU A 99 -11.90 -27.84 16.06
N SER A 100 -12.54 -28.47 15.06
CA SER A 100 -12.48 -29.92 14.83
C SER A 100 -11.05 -30.42 14.64
N LEU A 101 -10.25 -29.75 13.81
CA LEU A 101 -8.84 -30.10 13.59
C LEU A 101 -7.99 -29.91 14.85
N LYS A 102 -8.18 -28.82 15.62
CA LYS A 102 -7.51 -28.62 16.91
C LYS A 102 -7.84 -29.73 17.92
N ASN A 103 -9.10 -30.16 17.97
CA ASN A 103 -9.52 -31.28 18.82
C ASN A 103 -8.90 -32.62 18.39
N ARG A 104 -8.77 -32.87 17.07
CA ARG A 104 -8.03 -34.03 16.55
C ARG A 104 -6.55 -33.99 16.91
N LEU A 105 -5.90 -32.83 16.73
CA LEU A 105 -4.49 -32.63 17.08
C LEU A 105 -4.23 -32.95 18.57
N LYS A 106 -5.04 -32.37 19.47
CA LYS A 106 -4.97 -32.63 20.93
C LYS A 106 -5.11 -34.11 21.27
N ASN A 107 -5.97 -34.84 20.56
CA ASN A 107 -6.14 -36.28 20.74
C ASN A 107 -4.91 -37.08 20.27
N VAL A 108 -4.27 -36.70 19.17
CA VAL A 108 -3.02 -37.32 18.69
C VAL A 108 -1.88 -37.04 19.66
N GLU A 109 -1.73 -35.81 20.16
CA GLU A 109 -0.70 -35.45 21.15
C GLU A 109 -0.86 -36.24 22.46
N ASN A 110 -2.09 -36.49 22.91
CA ASN A 110 -2.35 -37.34 24.08
C ASN A 110 -1.96 -38.81 23.85
N LYS A 111 -2.10 -39.33 22.61
CA LYS A 111 -1.59 -40.67 22.25
C LYS A 111 -0.06 -40.69 22.22
N ILE A 112 0.59 -39.69 21.62
CA ILE A 112 2.06 -39.54 21.60
C ILE A 112 2.62 -39.54 23.02
N LYS A 113 2.03 -38.76 23.94
CA LYS A 113 2.43 -38.74 25.35
C LYS A 113 2.33 -40.11 26.00
N ARG A 114 1.24 -40.86 25.75
CA ARG A 114 1.07 -42.23 26.26
C ARG A 114 2.12 -43.18 25.69
N GLU A 115 2.40 -43.11 24.40
CA GLU A 115 3.37 -44.00 23.75
C GLU A 115 4.80 -43.72 24.22
N ASN A 116 5.16 -42.45 24.45
CA ASN A 116 6.44 -42.10 25.09
C ASN A 116 6.57 -42.68 26.50
N VAL A 117 5.51 -42.63 27.33
CA VAL A 117 5.51 -43.25 28.66
C VAL A 117 5.64 -44.78 28.57
N ASN A 118 4.99 -45.42 27.59
CA ASN A 118 5.16 -46.86 27.36
C ASN A 118 6.61 -47.19 26.94
N ILE A 119 7.24 -46.37 26.10
CA ILE A 119 8.64 -46.50 25.67
C ILE A 119 9.60 -46.34 26.86
N GLU A 120 9.34 -45.37 27.74
CA GLU A 120 10.10 -45.14 28.98
C GLU A 120 10.04 -46.38 29.88
N VAL A 121 8.85 -46.92 30.16
CA VAL A 121 8.67 -48.16 30.95
C VAL A 121 9.42 -49.36 30.36
N VAL A 122 9.46 -49.51 29.03
CA VAL A 122 10.20 -50.61 28.38
C VAL A 122 11.72 -50.37 28.42
N ASN A 123 12.18 -49.13 28.36
CA ASN A 123 13.59 -48.79 28.53
C ASN A 123 14.04 -49.02 29.98
N ASP A 124 13.22 -48.69 30.98
CA ASP A 124 13.46 -48.98 32.39
C ASP A 124 13.57 -50.49 32.64
N GLU A 125 12.71 -51.31 32.02
CA GLU A 125 12.86 -52.78 32.08
C GLU A 125 14.19 -53.23 31.46
N LEU A 126 14.56 -52.69 30.30
CA LEU A 126 15.83 -53.04 29.64
C LEU A 126 17.06 -52.59 30.46
N GLU A 127 17.00 -51.46 31.15
CA GLU A 127 18.05 -51.01 32.07
C GLU A 127 18.10 -51.88 33.33
N PHE A 128 16.96 -52.15 33.97
CA PHE A 128 16.86 -53.05 35.11
C PHE A 128 17.46 -54.43 34.79
N LEU A 129 17.13 -55.00 33.63
CA LEU A 129 17.70 -56.25 33.16
C LEU A 129 19.23 -56.14 32.98
N ARG A 130 19.74 -55.06 32.35
CA ARG A 130 21.19 -54.84 32.19
C ARG A 130 21.95 -54.74 33.52
N ASN A 131 21.42 -53.98 34.46
CA ASN A 131 22.07 -53.74 35.75
C ASN A 131 22.09 -55.00 36.65
N ASN A 132 21.21 -55.97 36.39
CA ASN A 132 21.12 -57.24 37.12
C ASN A 132 21.71 -58.46 36.37
N GLN A 133 22.67 -58.24 35.45
CA GLN A 133 23.36 -59.32 34.72
C GLN A 133 24.32 -60.20 35.57
N VAL A 134 24.57 -59.84 36.84
CA VAL A 134 25.53 -60.56 37.70
C VAL A 134 24.91 -61.86 38.21
N ILE A 135 25.39 -62.99 37.68
CA ILE A 135 25.04 -64.32 38.19
C ILE A 135 26.08 -64.71 39.25
N GLY A 136 25.64 -64.86 40.50
CA GLY A 136 26.44 -65.29 41.65
C GLY A 136 26.83 -64.14 42.60
N GLY A 137 26.41 -64.25 43.86
CA GLY A 137 26.96 -63.43 44.94
C GLY A 137 28.40 -63.82 45.27
N LYS A 138 29.16 -62.94 45.96
CA LYS A 138 30.61 -63.10 46.24
C LYS A 138 31.05 -64.45 46.84
N ASN A 139 30.12 -65.24 47.41
CA ASN A 139 30.38 -66.52 48.09
C ASN A 139 29.48 -67.68 47.57
N GLN A 140 29.14 -67.74 46.28
CA GLN A 140 28.25 -68.79 45.74
C GLN A 140 28.86 -69.53 44.54
N GLU A 141 28.91 -70.86 44.59
CA GLU A 141 29.39 -71.69 43.48
C GLU A 141 28.43 -71.65 42.28
N LEU A 142 28.97 -71.41 41.08
CA LEU A 142 28.21 -71.28 39.86
C LEU A 142 27.99 -72.65 39.18
N SER A 143 26.77 -73.19 39.31
CA SER A 143 26.34 -74.34 38.51
C SER A 143 26.06 -73.95 37.06
N LEU A 144 26.65 -74.69 36.11
CA LEU A 144 26.46 -74.54 34.67
C LEU A 144 24.99 -74.55 34.24
N ASN A 145 24.14 -75.31 34.94
CA ASN A 145 22.71 -75.42 34.61
C ASN A 145 21.94 -74.14 34.98
N ASN A 146 22.21 -73.57 36.16
CA ASN A 146 21.61 -72.32 36.61
C ASN A 146 22.03 -71.15 35.71
N PHE A 147 23.31 -71.12 35.31
CA PHE A 147 23.82 -70.12 34.36
C PHE A 147 23.05 -70.16 33.03
N LYS A 148 22.84 -71.36 32.46
CA LYS A 148 22.10 -71.54 31.21
C LYS A 148 20.64 -71.07 31.33
N GLN A 149 19.93 -71.48 32.37
CA GLN A 149 18.54 -71.08 32.59
C GLN A 149 18.37 -69.56 32.75
N THR A 150 19.27 -68.91 33.49
CA THR A 150 19.26 -67.44 33.64
C THR A 150 19.58 -66.73 32.32
N ALA A 151 20.52 -67.26 31.52
CA ALA A 151 20.85 -66.70 30.21
C ALA A 151 19.71 -66.84 29.19
N ASP A 152 19.00 -67.98 29.17
CA ASP A 152 17.81 -68.19 28.34
C ASP A 152 16.68 -67.23 28.75
N PHE A 153 16.36 -67.10 30.05
CA PHE A 153 15.37 -66.14 30.56
C PHE A 153 15.72 -64.68 30.19
N TYR A 154 16.99 -64.29 30.34
CA TYR A 154 17.48 -62.97 29.98
C TYR A 154 17.32 -62.68 28.48
N ARG A 155 17.75 -63.62 27.62
CA ARG A 155 17.60 -63.49 26.17
C ARG A 155 16.13 -63.29 25.79
N ASP A 156 15.24 -64.10 26.35
CA ASP A 156 13.84 -64.14 25.94
C ASP A 156 13.07 -62.90 26.43
N ARG A 157 13.34 -62.41 27.66
CA ARG A 157 12.80 -61.11 28.14
C ARG A 157 13.33 -59.92 27.33
N VAL A 158 14.64 -59.86 27.07
CA VAL A 158 15.22 -58.76 26.27
C VAL A 158 14.72 -58.78 24.83
N ALA A 159 14.51 -59.96 24.23
CA ALA A 159 13.92 -60.08 22.91
C ALA A 159 12.46 -59.56 22.89
N ALA A 160 11.64 -59.96 23.85
CA ALA A 160 10.26 -59.48 23.98
C ALA A 160 10.18 -57.96 24.22
N ALA A 161 10.98 -57.43 25.15
CA ALA A 161 11.04 -56.00 25.44
C ALA A 161 11.51 -55.18 24.23
N LYS A 162 12.53 -55.65 23.49
CA LYS A 162 12.96 -55.00 22.24
C LYS A 162 11.91 -55.06 21.13
N SER A 163 11.15 -56.17 21.02
CA SER A 163 10.05 -56.26 20.06
C SER A 163 8.96 -55.23 20.37
N GLY A 164 8.53 -55.16 21.64
CA GLY A 164 7.56 -54.15 22.09
C GLY A 164 8.06 -52.72 21.89
N LEU A 165 9.35 -52.46 22.15
CA LEU A 165 9.97 -51.16 21.88
C LEU A 165 9.90 -50.76 20.40
N LEU A 166 10.13 -51.70 19.48
CA LEU A 166 10.00 -51.47 18.03
C LEU A 166 8.54 -51.14 17.64
N ASP A 167 7.56 -51.89 18.14
CA ASP A 167 6.14 -51.66 17.87
C ASP A 167 5.66 -50.29 18.41
N LEU A 168 6.05 -49.94 19.63
CA LEU A 168 5.77 -48.63 20.24
C LEU A 168 6.45 -47.49 19.47
N THR A 169 7.69 -47.69 19.00
CA THR A 169 8.42 -46.68 18.20
C THR A 169 7.74 -46.47 16.84
N ALA A 170 7.34 -47.55 16.15
CA ALA A 170 6.61 -47.46 14.88
C ALA A 170 5.22 -46.78 15.04
N ASN A 171 4.54 -47.02 16.18
CA ASN A 171 3.31 -46.30 16.53
C ASN A 171 3.58 -44.81 16.79
N LEU A 172 4.64 -44.49 17.53
CA LEU A 172 5.06 -43.13 17.82
C LEU A 172 5.35 -42.35 16.53
N GLU A 173 6.14 -42.92 15.61
CA GLU A 173 6.43 -42.35 14.29
C GLU A 173 5.15 -42.09 13.49
N ARG A 174 4.23 -43.06 13.45
CA ARG A 174 2.92 -42.89 12.78
C ARG A 174 2.08 -41.76 13.39
N LEU A 175 2.05 -41.64 14.72
CA LEU A 175 1.32 -40.59 15.41
C LEU A 175 1.99 -39.22 15.22
N GLN A 176 3.32 -39.15 15.15
CA GLN A 176 4.07 -37.94 14.81
C GLN A 176 3.74 -37.48 13.37
N ALA A 177 3.69 -38.39 12.41
CA ALA A 177 3.26 -38.08 11.04
C ALA A 177 1.79 -37.59 10.98
N GLU A 178 0.87 -38.19 11.74
CA GLU A 178 -0.52 -37.70 11.86
C GLU A 178 -0.57 -36.29 12.48
N LYS A 179 0.27 -36.03 13.48
CA LYS A 179 0.41 -34.70 14.11
C LYS A 179 0.87 -33.65 13.11
N GLU A 180 1.95 -33.91 12.36
CA GLU A 180 2.51 -32.96 11.40
C GLU A 180 1.52 -32.57 10.29
N GLU A 181 0.76 -33.54 9.77
CA GLU A 181 -0.25 -33.29 8.73
C GLU A 181 -1.46 -32.51 9.29
N LEU A 182 -1.92 -32.81 10.51
CA LEU A 182 -2.95 -32.01 11.18
C LEU A 182 -2.50 -30.57 11.44
N GLU A 183 -1.27 -30.36 11.91
CA GLU A 183 -0.72 -29.03 12.08
C GLU A 183 -0.60 -28.28 10.74
N LYS A 184 -0.22 -28.97 9.66
CA LYS A 184 -0.14 -28.39 8.30
C LYS A 184 -1.51 -27.94 7.81
N GLN A 185 -2.55 -28.74 8.00
CA GLN A 185 -3.93 -28.37 7.69
C GLN A 185 -4.40 -27.17 8.54
N ILE A 186 -4.10 -27.16 9.84
CA ILE A 186 -4.39 -26.04 10.74
C ILE A 186 -3.66 -24.77 10.30
N ARG A 187 -2.39 -24.83 9.90
CA ARG A 187 -1.62 -23.68 9.41
C ARG A 187 -2.19 -23.12 8.11
N GLN A 188 -2.57 -23.98 7.16
CA GLN A 188 -3.18 -23.58 5.90
C GLN A 188 -4.52 -22.87 6.11
N LEU A 189 -5.40 -23.45 6.94
CA LEU A 189 -6.66 -22.81 7.31
C LEU A 189 -6.43 -21.50 8.07
N SER A 190 -5.61 -21.49 9.11
CA SER A 190 -5.34 -20.31 9.96
C SER A 190 -4.86 -19.08 9.18
N THR A 191 -4.20 -19.28 8.03
CA THR A 191 -3.72 -18.21 7.15
C THR A 191 -4.86 -17.63 6.29
N ASN A 192 -5.87 -18.43 5.95
CA ASN A 192 -6.97 -18.11 5.05
C ASN A 192 -8.30 -17.90 5.81
N LYS A 193 -8.31 -17.07 6.86
CA LYS A 193 -9.55 -16.72 7.58
C LYS A 193 -10.55 -16.09 6.59
N PRO A 194 -11.75 -16.67 6.39
CA PRO A 194 -12.75 -16.11 5.50
C PRO A 194 -13.18 -14.73 6.03
N LYS A 195 -13.10 -13.73 5.16
CA LYS A 195 -13.68 -12.41 5.40
C LYS A 195 -15.17 -12.50 5.09
N PRO A 196 -16.05 -11.77 5.81
CA PRO A 196 -17.46 -11.75 5.48
C PRO A 196 -17.65 -11.23 4.06
N VAL A 197 -18.47 -11.90 3.26
CA VAL A 197 -18.72 -11.48 1.87
C VAL A 197 -19.75 -10.35 1.88
N GLY A 198 -19.54 -9.32 1.07
CA GLY A 198 -20.53 -8.24 0.90
C GLY A 198 -21.74 -8.74 0.14
N GLU A 199 -22.93 -8.36 0.59
CA GLU A 199 -24.21 -8.61 -0.09
C GLU A 199 -24.99 -7.31 -0.25
N VAL A 200 -25.67 -7.17 -1.38
CA VAL A 200 -26.53 -6.02 -1.67
C VAL A 200 -27.96 -6.51 -1.90
N LEU A 201 -28.87 -6.05 -1.04
CA LEU A 201 -30.30 -6.34 -1.09
C LEU A 201 -31.01 -5.21 -1.84
N VAL A 202 -31.47 -5.50 -3.06
CA VAL A 202 -32.24 -4.56 -3.88
C VAL A 202 -33.70 -4.98 -3.84
N LYS A 203 -34.53 -4.21 -3.15
CA LYS A 203 -35.99 -4.43 -3.13
C LYS A 203 -36.61 -3.76 -4.34
N VAL A 204 -37.37 -4.52 -5.12
CA VAL A 204 -37.96 -4.08 -6.39
C VAL A 204 -39.45 -4.38 -6.44
N ARG A 205 -40.18 -3.63 -7.27
CA ARG A 205 -41.59 -3.88 -7.60
C ARG A 205 -41.82 -3.77 -9.09
N THR A 206 -42.62 -4.70 -9.62
CA THR A 206 -43.08 -4.71 -11.02
C THR A 206 -44.60 -4.92 -11.06
N GLU A 207 -45.28 -4.28 -12.01
CA GLU A 207 -46.73 -4.45 -12.19
C GLU A 207 -47.08 -5.65 -13.09
N VAL A 208 -46.09 -6.19 -13.82
CA VAL A 208 -46.17 -7.42 -14.63
C VAL A 208 -44.87 -8.22 -14.49
N PRO A 209 -44.85 -9.54 -14.76
CA PRO A 209 -43.60 -10.30 -14.81
C PRO A 209 -42.70 -9.78 -15.94
N VAL A 210 -41.44 -9.46 -15.64
CA VAL A 210 -40.54 -8.78 -16.57
C VAL A 210 -39.09 -9.20 -16.37
N ARG A 211 -38.33 -9.31 -17.47
CA ARG A 211 -36.88 -9.50 -17.46
C ARG A 211 -36.20 -8.14 -17.47
N CYS A 212 -35.42 -7.84 -16.44
CA CYS A 212 -34.71 -6.56 -16.33
C CYS A 212 -33.19 -6.77 -16.29
N ASP A 213 -32.45 -5.90 -16.97
CA ASP A 213 -31.00 -5.84 -16.87
C ASP A 213 -30.60 -4.92 -15.71
N PHE A 214 -30.05 -5.49 -14.66
CA PHE A 214 -29.48 -4.75 -13.54
C PHE A 214 -28.01 -4.45 -13.77
N GLU A 215 -27.61 -3.25 -13.38
CA GLU A 215 -26.24 -2.82 -13.27
C GLU A 215 -26.00 -2.34 -11.83
N VAL A 216 -25.15 -3.05 -11.11
CA VAL A 216 -24.73 -2.69 -9.74
C VAL A 216 -23.30 -2.16 -9.84
N SER A 217 -23.08 -0.92 -9.42
CA SER A 217 -21.73 -0.34 -9.34
C SER A 217 -21.41 0.14 -7.94
N TYR A 218 -20.14 0.08 -7.56
CA TYR A 218 -19.66 0.45 -6.24
C TYR A 218 -18.16 0.73 -6.25
N PHE A 219 -17.71 1.59 -5.35
CA PHE A 219 -16.30 1.81 -5.04
C PHE A 219 -15.80 0.73 -4.07
N VAL A 220 -14.58 0.24 -4.31
CA VAL A 220 -13.91 -0.77 -3.50
C VAL A 220 -12.50 -0.32 -3.13
N GLN A 221 -12.15 -0.50 -1.86
CA GLN A 221 -10.81 -0.22 -1.34
C GLN A 221 -9.84 -1.38 -1.64
N ASN A 222 -8.55 -1.22 -1.29
CA ASN A 222 -7.50 -2.20 -1.54
C ASN A 222 -7.22 -2.52 -3.02
N ALA A 223 -7.61 -1.61 -3.92
CA ALA A 223 -7.14 -1.55 -5.30
C ALA A 223 -6.40 -0.22 -5.54
N GLY A 224 -5.68 -0.11 -6.65
CA GLY A 224 -5.13 1.15 -7.13
C GLY A 224 -4.07 0.94 -8.22
N TRP A 225 -3.67 2.03 -8.86
CA TRP A 225 -2.56 2.03 -9.81
C TRP A 225 -1.65 3.24 -9.63
N PHE A 226 -0.42 3.13 -10.15
CA PHE A 226 0.48 4.27 -10.26
C PHE A 226 1.26 4.24 -11.59
N PRO A 227 1.54 5.41 -12.19
CA PRO A 227 2.27 5.51 -13.45
C PRO A 227 3.75 5.12 -13.30
N SER A 228 4.32 4.50 -14.33
CA SER A 228 5.77 4.43 -14.54
C SER A 228 6.13 4.45 -16.02
N TYR A 229 7.41 4.69 -16.31
CA TYR A 229 7.90 4.88 -17.66
C TYR A 229 9.17 4.09 -17.96
N ASP A 230 9.35 3.64 -19.20
CA ASP A 230 10.68 3.43 -19.77
C ASP A 230 10.95 4.54 -20.79
N ILE A 231 12.02 5.29 -20.58
CA ILE A 231 12.51 6.33 -21.49
C ILE A 231 13.73 5.77 -22.22
N ARG A 232 13.68 5.72 -23.55
CA ARG A 232 14.70 5.09 -24.39
C ARG A 232 15.25 6.09 -25.41
N VAL A 233 16.58 6.19 -25.43
CA VAL A 233 17.34 7.09 -26.31
C VAL A 233 18.36 6.25 -27.07
N THR A 234 18.17 6.09 -28.37
CA THR A 234 19.11 5.35 -29.23
C THR A 234 20.31 6.21 -29.61
N GLY A 235 20.11 7.51 -29.82
CA GLY A 235 21.17 8.47 -30.14
C GLY A 235 20.72 9.92 -29.99
N ILE A 236 21.69 10.84 -29.91
CA ILE A 236 21.46 12.28 -29.63
C ILE A 236 20.89 13.10 -30.81
N ASN A 237 20.52 12.44 -31.92
CA ASN A 237 19.85 13.03 -33.07
C ASN A 237 18.50 12.34 -33.37
N GLU A 238 18.09 11.40 -32.51
CA GLU A 238 16.85 10.62 -32.65
C GLU A 238 15.82 11.07 -31.60
N PRO A 239 14.52 10.92 -31.86
CA PRO A 239 13.49 11.21 -30.88
C PRO A 239 13.59 10.27 -29.68
N VAL A 240 13.16 10.77 -28.51
CA VAL A 240 13.09 9.98 -27.29
C VAL A 240 11.84 9.11 -27.33
N GLN A 241 11.99 7.79 -27.20
CA GLN A 241 10.85 6.91 -27.03
C GLN A 241 10.43 6.87 -25.56
N ILE A 242 9.16 7.15 -25.28
CA ILE A 242 8.54 7.02 -23.96
C ILE A 242 7.53 5.87 -24.02
N VAL A 243 7.76 4.82 -23.23
CA VAL A 243 6.80 3.75 -22.97
C VAL A 243 6.10 4.07 -21.66
N TYR A 244 4.83 4.45 -21.72
CA TYR A 244 4.00 4.78 -20.56
C TYR A 244 3.29 3.53 -20.05
N LYS A 245 3.34 3.28 -18.74
CA LYS A 245 2.82 2.07 -18.08
C LYS A 245 2.04 2.41 -16.82
N ALA A 246 1.08 1.56 -16.48
CA ALA A 246 0.41 1.52 -15.19
C ALA A 246 0.84 0.30 -14.39
N ASN A 247 1.14 0.50 -13.11
CA ASN A 247 1.43 -0.56 -12.16
C ASN A 247 0.19 -0.76 -11.30
N VAL A 248 -0.61 -1.75 -11.68
CA VAL A 248 -1.92 -2.05 -11.11
C VAL A 248 -1.77 -3.09 -10.01
N ARG A 249 -2.47 -2.90 -8.88
CA ARG A 249 -2.58 -3.91 -7.82
C ARG A 249 -4.01 -3.98 -7.30
N GLN A 250 -4.43 -5.17 -6.87
CA GLN A 250 -5.71 -5.35 -6.19
C GLN A 250 -5.65 -6.47 -5.13
N ASN A 251 -6.33 -6.23 -4.02
CA ASN A 251 -6.58 -7.18 -2.93
C ASN A 251 -8.01 -6.96 -2.39
N THR A 252 -8.95 -6.88 -3.32
CA THR A 252 -10.36 -6.59 -3.07
C THR A 252 -11.13 -7.83 -2.57
N ASN A 253 -10.49 -9.00 -2.53
CA ASN A 253 -11.16 -10.29 -2.29
C ASN A 253 -12.23 -10.62 -3.37
N GLU A 254 -12.12 -10.02 -4.55
CA GLU A 254 -12.84 -10.39 -5.77
C GLU A 254 -11.86 -10.81 -6.85
N GLU A 255 -12.25 -11.75 -7.72
CA GLU A 255 -11.50 -12.08 -8.92
C GLU A 255 -12.03 -11.27 -10.10
N TRP A 256 -11.17 -10.46 -10.72
CA TRP A 256 -11.51 -9.72 -11.93
C TRP A 256 -11.03 -10.53 -13.12
N ARG A 257 -11.92 -11.27 -13.79
CA ARG A 257 -11.58 -12.17 -14.90
C ARG A 257 -12.10 -11.61 -16.21
N ASN A 258 -11.19 -11.33 -17.14
CA ASN A 258 -11.48 -10.77 -18.46
C ASN A 258 -12.37 -9.51 -18.41
N VAL A 259 -12.14 -8.63 -17.44
CA VAL A 259 -12.91 -7.40 -17.27
C VAL A 259 -12.49 -6.35 -18.30
N LYS A 260 -13.40 -5.45 -18.68
CA LYS A 260 -13.01 -4.21 -19.35
C LYS A 260 -12.30 -3.32 -18.32
N LEU A 261 -11.02 -3.03 -18.55
CA LEU A 261 -10.20 -2.30 -17.62
C LEU A 261 -10.05 -0.84 -18.06
N LYS A 262 -10.42 0.08 -17.17
CA LYS A 262 -10.14 1.52 -17.29
C LYS A 262 -9.19 1.95 -16.17
N LEU A 263 -8.32 2.90 -16.47
CA LEU A 263 -7.43 3.53 -15.52
C LEU A 263 -7.75 5.02 -15.49
N SER A 264 -8.04 5.56 -14.30
CA SER A 264 -8.37 6.98 -14.12
C SER A 264 -7.27 7.65 -13.31
N SER A 265 -6.83 8.84 -13.76
CA SER A 265 -5.88 9.69 -13.03
C SER A 265 -6.49 10.33 -11.76
N SER A 266 -7.80 10.18 -11.55
CA SER A 266 -8.47 10.72 -10.36
C SER A 266 -8.23 9.87 -9.11
N ASP A 267 -8.42 10.49 -7.95
CA ASP A 267 -8.42 9.84 -6.65
C ASP A 267 -9.71 10.20 -5.89
N PRO A 268 -10.70 9.28 -5.84
CA PRO A 268 -11.96 9.50 -5.14
C PRO A 268 -11.83 9.77 -3.64
N LYS A 269 -10.68 9.48 -3.02
CA LYS A 269 -10.42 9.77 -1.60
C LYS A 269 -9.97 11.20 -1.34
N LEU A 270 -9.55 11.93 -2.38
CA LEU A 270 -9.23 13.35 -2.25
C LEU A 270 -10.49 14.19 -2.01
N SER A 271 -10.30 15.31 -1.33
CA SER A 271 -11.40 16.24 -1.07
C SER A 271 -11.90 16.89 -2.34
N HIS A 272 -13.21 16.85 -2.50
CA HIS A 272 -13.93 17.63 -3.51
C HIS A 272 -14.37 19.01 -2.96
N VAL A 273 -14.00 19.32 -1.71
CA VAL A 273 -14.24 20.62 -1.07
C VAL A 273 -13.05 21.54 -1.34
N ALA A 274 -13.30 22.64 -2.07
CA ALA A 274 -12.29 23.66 -2.34
C ALA A 274 -11.83 24.36 -1.04
N PRO A 275 -10.51 24.57 -0.83
CA PRO A 275 -10.01 25.28 0.33
C PRO A 275 -10.41 26.77 0.29
N GLN A 276 -10.71 27.34 1.45
CA GLN A 276 -11.02 28.76 1.59
C GLN A 276 -9.84 29.53 2.20
N LEU A 277 -9.56 30.72 1.66
CA LEU A 277 -8.58 31.63 2.23
C LEU A 277 -9.10 32.22 3.55
N GLN A 278 -8.24 32.22 4.56
CA GLN A 278 -8.47 32.95 5.80
C GLN A 278 -8.01 34.39 5.61
N THR A 279 -8.76 35.36 6.14
CA THR A 279 -8.37 36.78 6.11
C THR A 279 -7.04 36.97 6.84
N TYR A 280 -6.01 37.40 6.11
CA TYR A 280 -4.70 37.71 6.68
C TYR A 280 -4.70 39.14 7.22
N TYR A 281 -4.95 39.28 8.52
CA TYR A 281 -4.74 40.53 9.24
C TYR A 281 -3.24 40.71 9.53
N LEU A 282 -2.69 41.87 9.13
CA LEU A 282 -1.30 42.23 9.33
C LEU A 282 -1.20 43.31 10.42
N ASP A 283 -0.51 43.00 11.51
CA ASP A 283 -0.24 43.90 12.65
C ASP A 283 0.98 43.36 13.45
N TYR A 284 1.52 44.16 14.37
CA TYR A 284 2.72 43.83 15.13
C TYR A 284 2.57 42.53 15.95
N ASN A 285 3.51 41.61 15.77
CA ASN A 285 3.55 40.27 16.40
C ASN A 285 2.39 39.33 16.03
N LEU A 286 1.50 39.69 15.09
CA LEU A 286 0.50 38.78 14.56
C LEU A 286 1.12 37.89 13.46
N ALA A 287 1.03 36.57 13.65
CA ALA A 287 1.53 35.61 12.70
C ALA A 287 0.55 35.42 11.53
N PRO A 288 1.03 35.11 10.31
CA PRO A 288 0.14 34.81 9.18
C PRO A 288 -0.77 33.60 9.49
N PRO A 289 -1.98 33.56 8.90
CA PRO A 289 -2.92 32.45 9.08
C PRO A 289 -2.27 31.13 8.65
N ARG A 290 -2.37 30.12 9.53
CA ARG A 290 -1.83 28.77 9.27
C ARG A 290 -2.90 27.91 8.60
N TYR A 291 -2.66 27.59 7.34
CA TYR A 291 -3.46 26.62 6.60
C TYR A 291 -3.02 25.21 6.96
N PHE A 292 -3.85 24.50 7.73
CA PHE A 292 -3.69 23.06 7.90
C PHE A 292 -4.16 22.37 6.62
N GLY A 293 -3.25 21.62 5.99
CA GLY A 293 -3.40 21.10 4.62
C GLY A 293 -4.36 19.92 4.46
N PHE A 294 -5.27 19.70 5.41
CA PHE A 294 -6.25 18.63 5.35
C PHE A 294 -7.68 19.17 5.38
N VAL A 295 -8.34 19.04 4.23
CA VAL A 295 -9.79 19.00 4.05
C VAL A 295 -10.04 17.68 3.32
N GLY A 296 -11.14 16.95 3.58
CA GLY A 296 -11.44 15.71 2.87
C GLY A 296 -11.99 14.58 3.73
N GLN A 297 -11.66 13.34 3.37
CA GLN A 297 -12.17 12.12 4.01
C GLN A 297 -11.30 11.72 5.21
N VAL A 298 -11.79 11.94 6.43
CA VAL A 298 -11.22 11.32 7.63
C VAL A 298 -11.70 9.86 7.72
N SER A 299 -10.81 8.98 8.17
CA SER A 299 -11.16 7.63 8.58
C SER A 299 -10.47 7.26 9.89
N GLY A 300 -10.83 6.13 10.47
CA GLY A 300 -10.21 5.61 11.67
C GLY A 300 -11.05 4.52 12.31
N GLN A 301 -10.72 4.17 13.54
CA GLN A 301 -11.43 3.16 14.32
C GLN A 301 -11.95 3.75 15.63
N VAL A 302 -13.15 3.35 16.05
CA VAL A 302 -13.68 3.61 17.40
C VAL A 302 -13.47 2.35 18.23
N ILE A 303 -12.79 2.50 19.36
CA ILE A 303 -12.27 1.43 20.20
C ILE A 303 -12.62 1.74 21.66
N ASP A 304 -12.90 0.70 22.46
CA ASP A 304 -12.94 0.78 23.92
C ASP A 304 -11.52 1.04 24.47
N ALA A 305 -11.34 2.08 25.28
CA ALA A 305 -10.03 2.49 25.78
C ALA A 305 -9.44 1.53 26.84
N GLY A 306 -10.25 0.70 27.48
CA GLY A 306 -9.86 -0.26 28.52
C GLY A 306 -9.63 -1.68 28.00
N SER A 307 -10.52 -2.19 27.14
CA SER A 307 -10.38 -3.53 26.54
C SER A 307 -9.59 -3.53 25.23
N ASN A 308 -9.45 -2.37 24.58
CA ASN A 308 -8.90 -2.22 23.23
C ASN A 308 -9.67 -3.02 22.16
N GLU A 309 -10.93 -3.36 22.43
CA GLU A 309 -11.86 -3.98 21.48
C GLU A 309 -12.56 -2.91 20.62
N PRO A 310 -12.85 -3.18 19.34
CA PRO A 310 -13.61 -2.25 18.51
C PRO A 310 -15.03 -2.04 19.03
N LEU A 311 -15.62 -0.88 18.74
CA LEU A 311 -17.01 -0.53 19.10
C LEU A 311 -17.90 -0.42 17.84
N PRO A 312 -18.50 -1.53 17.37
CA PRO A 312 -19.45 -1.51 16.26
C PRO A 312 -20.67 -0.64 16.53
N GLY A 313 -21.14 0.11 15.54
CA GLY A 313 -22.31 0.96 15.71
C GLY A 313 -22.04 2.29 16.44
N ALA A 314 -20.80 2.62 16.79
CA ALA A 314 -20.44 3.93 17.31
C ALA A 314 -20.72 5.05 16.29
N ASN A 315 -21.28 6.16 16.76
CA ASN A 315 -21.56 7.32 15.93
C ASN A 315 -20.34 8.26 15.93
N VAL A 316 -19.92 8.72 14.75
CA VAL A 316 -18.92 9.78 14.60
C VAL A 316 -19.53 10.92 13.79
N VAL A 317 -19.53 12.13 14.34
CA VAL A 317 -20.16 13.32 13.73
C VAL A 317 -19.21 14.51 13.65
N VAL A 318 -19.37 15.35 12.63
CA VAL A 318 -18.72 16.66 12.57
C VAL A 318 -19.50 17.62 13.46
N LYS A 319 -18.91 18.01 14.59
CA LYS A 319 -19.56 18.79 15.64
C LYS A 319 -20.11 20.12 15.11
N GLY A 320 -21.37 20.41 15.43
CA GLY A 320 -22.09 21.59 14.93
C GLY A 320 -22.68 21.44 13.53
N THR A 321 -22.65 20.25 12.94
CA THR A 321 -23.29 19.94 11.65
C THR A 321 -24.13 18.66 11.74
N THR A 322 -24.89 18.36 10.68
CA THR A 322 -25.59 17.06 10.52
C THR A 322 -24.75 16.02 9.79
N ILE A 323 -23.47 16.29 9.51
CA ILE A 323 -22.57 15.36 8.80
C ILE A 323 -22.10 14.31 9.80
N GLY A 324 -22.45 13.05 9.55
CA GLY A 324 -22.16 11.94 10.44
C GLY A 324 -21.95 10.61 9.72
N THR A 325 -21.41 9.65 10.46
CA THR A 325 -21.30 8.25 10.03
C THR A 325 -21.41 7.32 11.23
N VAL A 326 -21.71 6.06 10.97
CA VAL A 326 -21.68 4.97 11.95
C VAL A 326 -20.44 4.09 11.68
N ALA A 327 -19.85 3.53 12.72
CA ALA A 327 -18.74 2.59 12.66
C ALA A 327 -19.20 1.16 12.30
N ASP A 328 -18.40 0.44 11.52
CA ASP A 328 -18.70 -0.90 11.00
C ASP A 328 -18.55 -2.02 12.06
N ALA A 329 -18.72 -3.28 11.64
CA ALA A 329 -18.58 -4.46 12.50
C ALA A 329 -17.17 -4.65 13.12
N ASN A 330 -16.17 -3.92 12.65
CA ASN A 330 -14.80 -3.89 13.19
C ASN A 330 -14.47 -2.53 13.83
N GLY A 331 -15.46 -1.66 14.06
CA GLY A 331 -15.30 -0.32 14.61
C GLY A 331 -14.73 0.71 13.64
N TYR A 332 -14.53 0.40 12.35
CA TYR A 332 -14.01 1.36 11.37
C TYR A 332 -15.08 2.34 10.91
N TYR A 333 -14.71 3.60 10.78
CA TYR A 333 -15.60 4.66 10.30
C TYR A 333 -14.91 5.50 9.20
N SER A 334 -15.72 6.18 8.38
CA SER A 334 -15.21 7.21 7.48
C SER A 334 -16.23 8.32 7.21
N ILE A 335 -15.74 9.56 7.26
CA ILE A 335 -16.54 10.79 7.24
C ILE A 335 -15.81 11.89 6.46
N VAL A 336 -16.56 12.67 5.67
CA VAL A 336 -16.01 13.82 4.93
C VAL A 336 -16.16 15.08 5.78
N ILE A 337 -15.08 15.84 5.96
CA ILE A 337 -15.09 17.11 6.69
C ILE A 337 -15.22 18.30 5.73
N PRO A 338 -16.09 19.29 6.01
CA PRO A 338 -16.30 20.46 5.14
C PRO A 338 -15.27 21.58 5.37
N SER A 339 -14.42 21.50 6.40
CA SER A 339 -13.42 22.51 6.71
C SER A 339 -12.22 21.94 7.47
N ASN A 340 -11.06 22.60 7.36
CA ASN A 340 -9.81 22.23 8.02
C ASN A 340 -9.76 22.51 9.54
N ASN A 341 -10.86 23.01 10.11
CA ASN A 341 -11.03 23.26 11.54
C ASN A 341 -12.22 22.49 12.13
N ALA A 342 -12.77 21.53 11.38
CA ALA A 342 -13.80 20.62 11.88
C ALA A 342 -13.32 19.89 13.14
N LYS A 343 -14.23 19.73 14.11
CA LYS A 343 -14.08 18.78 15.21
C LYS A 343 -14.92 17.56 14.91
N LEU A 344 -14.36 16.38 15.14
CA LEU A 344 -15.10 15.13 15.14
C LEU A 344 -15.44 14.76 16.58
N GLU A 345 -16.67 14.33 16.81
CA GLU A 345 -17.16 13.82 18.08
C GLU A 345 -17.59 12.37 17.88
N ALA A 346 -17.00 11.44 18.65
CA ALA A 346 -17.38 10.04 18.67
C ALA A 346 -18.19 9.72 19.93
N SER A 347 -19.28 8.97 19.77
CA SER A 347 -20.17 8.57 20.85
C SER A 347 -20.68 7.15 20.67
N TYR A 348 -20.84 6.43 21.78
CA TYR A 348 -21.40 5.08 21.83
C TYR A 348 -22.18 4.88 23.13
N VAL A 349 -23.21 4.03 23.11
CA VAL A 349 -24.12 3.86 24.24
C VAL A 349 -23.37 3.22 25.42
N GLY A 350 -23.41 3.87 26.58
CA GLY A 350 -22.67 3.43 27.78
C GLY A 350 -21.24 3.99 27.89
N TYR A 351 -20.82 4.88 26.99
CA TYR A 351 -19.48 5.47 26.97
C TYR A 351 -19.52 7.00 27.04
N GLN A 352 -18.40 7.59 27.49
CA GLN A 352 -18.16 9.02 27.40
C GLN A 352 -17.78 9.38 25.96
N SER A 353 -18.39 10.44 25.42
CA SER A 353 -18.07 10.94 24.08
C SER A 353 -16.69 11.61 24.05
N GLN A 354 -15.89 11.32 23.01
CA GLN A 354 -14.58 11.94 22.81
C GLN A 354 -14.62 12.92 21.62
N GLU A 355 -14.00 14.08 21.77
CA GLU A 355 -13.78 15.05 20.69
C GLU A 355 -12.32 15.05 20.22
N GLU A 356 -12.12 15.06 18.91
CA GLU A 356 -10.80 15.22 18.27
C GLU A 356 -10.86 16.31 17.18
N ARG A 357 -9.73 16.99 16.94
CA ARG A 357 -9.63 17.93 15.81
C ARG A 357 -9.32 17.16 14.52
N ALA A 358 -10.00 17.51 13.44
CA ALA A 358 -9.85 16.84 12.14
C ALA A 358 -8.61 17.32 11.36
N ASP A 359 -7.44 17.30 11.99
CA ASP A 359 -6.18 17.84 11.45
C ASP A 359 -5.34 16.84 10.64
N LYS A 360 -5.77 15.58 10.58
CA LYS A 360 -5.08 14.45 9.95
C LYS A 360 -6.08 13.46 9.32
N PRO A 361 -5.69 12.70 8.27
CA PRO A 361 -6.58 11.77 7.57
C PRO A 361 -7.00 10.54 8.38
N ASN A 362 -6.24 10.17 9.43
CA ASN A 362 -6.51 9.00 10.27
C ASN A 362 -6.63 9.40 11.75
N ILE A 363 -7.83 9.24 12.31
CA ILE A 363 -8.17 9.61 13.69
C ILE A 363 -8.88 8.42 14.36
N ASN A 364 -8.21 7.76 15.29
CA ASN A 364 -8.83 6.76 16.14
C ASN A 364 -9.44 7.42 17.38
N PHE A 365 -10.58 6.90 17.83
CA PHE A 365 -11.25 7.27 19.05
C PHE A 365 -11.15 6.13 20.07
N TYR A 366 -10.85 6.49 21.32
CA TYR A 366 -10.67 5.58 22.45
C TYR A 366 -11.67 5.97 23.52
N LEU A 367 -12.89 5.45 23.40
CA LEU A 367 -14.00 5.82 24.28
C LEU A 367 -13.84 5.17 25.66
N GLN A 368 -14.07 5.96 26.71
CA GLN A 368 -14.03 5.49 28.09
C GLN A 368 -15.44 5.06 28.53
N PRO A 369 -15.62 3.89 29.18
CA PRO A 369 -16.91 3.50 29.75
C PRO A 369 -17.46 4.52 30.75
N SER A 370 -18.75 4.83 30.64
CA SER A 370 -19.46 5.68 31.61
C SER A 370 -19.90 4.86 32.81
N VAL A 371 -19.08 4.83 33.85
CA VAL A 371 -19.35 4.06 35.08
C VAL A 371 -20.53 4.65 35.87
N LEU A 372 -21.57 3.85 36.06
CA LEU A 372 -22.56 3.99 37.12
C LEU A 372 -22.24 2.96 38.22
N GLU A 373 -22.04 3.46 39.45
CA GLU A 373 -21.93 2.66 40.68
C GLU A 373 -23.28 1.96 41.01
N LEU A 374 -23.42 0.76 41.59
CA LEU A 374 -22.57 -0.40 41.98
C LEU A 374 -23.52 -1.66 41.95
N SER A 375 -23.25 -2.91 42.32
CA SER A 375 -22.17 -3.58 43.08
C SER A 375 -22.07 -5.08 42.68
N GLU A 376 -20.88 -5.69 42.79
CA GLU A 376 -20.63 -7.10 43.23
C GLU A 376 -21.25 -8.29 42.42
N VAL A 377 -20.71 -9.54 42.36
CA VAL A 377 -19.89 -10.34 43.30
C VAL A 377 -18.96 -11.33 42.53
N ALA A 378 -17.69 -11.45 42.96
CA ALA A 378 -16.79 -12.65 42.93
C ALA A 378 -16.37 -13.35 41.60
N ILE A 379 -15.23 -14.09 41.50
CA ILE A 379 -14.01 -14.27 42.32
C ILE A 379 -12.86 -14.81 41.41
N VAL A 380 -11.64 -14.28 41.57
CA VAL A 380 -10.27 -14.89 41.51
C VAL A 380 -9.99 -16.09 40.56
N GLY A 381 -8.88 -16.15 39.80
CA GLY A 381 -7.76 -15.21 39.59
C GLY A 381 -6.47 -15.88 39.07
N TYR A 382 -5.43 -15.06 38.78
CA TYR A 382 -3.97 -15.33 38.61
C TYR A 382 -3.45 -16.57 37.81
N GLY A 383 -2.44 -16.47 36.94
CA GLY A 383 -1.60 -15.31 36.59
C GLY A 383 -0.52 -15.59 35.51
N ALA A 384 0.46 -14.67 35.43
CA ALA A 384 1.59 -14.48 34.49
C ALA A 384 2.34 -15.72 33.90
N GLY A 385 3.07 -15.62 32.78
CA GLY A 385 3.34 -14.45 31.90
C GLY A 385 4.39 -14.71 30.79
N GLU A 386 4.78 -13.65 30.05
CA GLU A 386 6.01 -13.40 29.24
C GLU A 386 6.46 -14.42 28.16
N GLU A 387 6.46 -14.07 26.85
CA GLU A 387 7.56 -13.46 26.04
C GLU A 387 8.71 -14.43 25.64
N SER A 388 9.44 -14.37 24.50
CA SER A 388 9.45 -13.48 23.32
C SER A 388 10.31 -14.12 22.17
N ALA A 389 10.10 -13.71 20.89
CA ALA A 389 11.09 -13.63 19.77
C ALA A 389 11.96 -14.87 19.31
N SER A 390 12.62 -14.96 18.13
CA SER A 390 12.50 -14.40 16.75
C SER A 390 13.62 -15.00 15.82
N VAL A 391 13.67 -14.64 14.51
CA VAL A 391 14.86 -14.56 13.59
C VAL A 391 15.27 -15.72 12.60
N ARG A 392 14.93 -15.51 11.30
CA ARG A 392 15.72 -15.65 10.00
C ARG A 392 16.34 -17.00 9.50
N THR A 393 15.92 -17.59 8.35
CA THR A 393 16.33 -17.42 6.89
C THR A 393 17.78 -17.84 6.50
N PRO A 394 18.17 -18.22 5.22
CA PRO A 394 17.52 -17.95 3.91
C PRO A 394 17.67 -18.94 2.70
N LYS A 395 16.96 -18.63 1.58
CA LYS A 395 17.23 -18.97 0.13
C LYS A 395 17.04 -20.45 -0.32
N LYS A 396 16.70 -20.78 -1.58
CA LYS A 396 16.73 -20.06 -2.88
C LYS A 396 15.76 -20.73 -3.90
N SER A 397 15.12 -20.00 -4.81
CA SER A 397 14.60 -20.57 -6.08
C SER A 397 14.64 -19.56 -7.23
N LEU A 398 14.64 -20.06 -8.47
CA LEU A 398 15.03 -19.34 -9.70
C LEU A 398 13.94 -18.40 -10.23
N SER A 399 14.36 -17.31 -10.88
CA SER A 399 13.49 -16.51 -11.75
C SER A 399 13.47 -17.05 -13.17
N LEU A 400 12.32 -17.04 -13.82
CA LEU A 400 12.20 -17.03 -15.27
C LEU A 400 11.68 -15.66 -15.73
N LYS A 401 12.36 -15.07 -16.72
CA LYS A 401 11.94 -13.84 -17.38
C LYS A 401 11.05 -14.18 -18.57
N THR A 402 10.01 -13.40 -18.80
CA THR A 402 9.40 -13.25 -20.13
C THR A 402 9.00 -11.79 -20.31
N ALA A 403 9.31 -11.20 -21.47
CA ALA A 403 9.00 -9.81 -21.77
C ALA A 403 7.57 -9.68 -22.30
N SER A 404 6.88 -8.59 -21.92
CA SER A 404 5.56 -8.23 -22.47
C SER A 404 5.72 -7.37 -23.72
N ALA A 405 4.78 -7.50 -24.66
CA ALA A 405 4.56 -6.54 -25.73
C ALA A 405 3.38 -5.63 -25.35
N ALA A 406 3.42 -4.37 -25.79
CA ALA A 406 2.41 -3.39 -25.44
C ALA A 406 1.05 -3.70 -26.10
N LEU A 407 -0.03 -3.42 -25.37
CA LEU A 407 -1.41 -3.59 -25.82
C LEU A 407 -2.00 -2.24 -26.30
N PRO A 408 -2.98 -2.24 -27.21
CA PRO A 408 -3.59 -1.01 -27.68
C PRO A 408 -4.58 -0.43 -26.64
N VAL A 409 -4.57 0.89 -26.47
CA VAL A 409 -5.37 1.64 -25.49
C VAL A 409 -6.11 2.77 -26.20
N GLU A 410 -7.28 3.18 -25.66
CA GLU A 410 -7.96 4.42 -26.05
C GLU A 410 -7.91 5.43 -24.90
N GLN A 411 -7.77 6.70 -25.22
CA GLN A 411 -7.69 7.77 -24.22
C GLN A 411 -8.92 8.67 -24.33
N VAL A 412 -9.57 8.90 -23.20
CA VAL A 412 -10.74 9.78 -23.10
C VAL A 412 -10.43 10.86 -22.06
N GLU A 413 -10.47 12.12 -22.49
CA GLU A 413 -10.33 13.27 -21.60
C GLU A 413 -11.71 13.63 -21.00
N ASN A 414 -11.84 13.47 -19.69
CA ASN A 414 -12.95 14.03 -18.92
C ASN A 414 -12.51 15.37 -18.32
N LYS A 415 -13.45 16.30 -18.08
CA LYS A 415 -13.17 17.70 -17.70
C LYS A 415 -12.29 17.91 -16.44
N THR A 416 -12.03 16.87 -15.67
CA THR A 416 -11.22 16.89 -14.44
C THR A 416 -10.31 15.68 -14.27
N ALA A 417 -10.26 14.75 -15.24
CA ALA A 417 -9.51 13.50 -15.12
C ALA A 417 -9.19 12.90 -16.50
N VAL A 418 -8.05 12.21 -16.59
CA VAL A 418 -7.64 11.47 -17.77
C VAL A 418 -8.02 9.99 -17.56
N GLU A 419 -8.73 9.41 -18.52
CA GLU A 419 -9.08 7.99 -18.52
C GLU A 419 -8.41 7.25 -19.68
N PHE A 420 -7.80 6.11 -19.34
CA PHE A 420 -7.17 5.19 -20.29
C PHE A 420 -7.98 3.89 -20.32
N GLU A 421 -8.60 3.59 -21.44
CA GLU A 421 -9.38 2.36 -21.66
C GLU A 421 -8.51 1.30 -22.34
N ILE A 422 -8.21 0.23 -21.61
CA ILE A 422 -7.38 -0.88 -22.08
C ILE A 422 -8.24 -1.76 -22.99
N LYS A 423 -7.97 -1.77 -24.31
CA LYS A 423 -8.85 -2.42 -25.30
C LYS A 423 -8.90 -3.93 -25.19
N THR A 424 -7.89 -4.55 -24.58
CA THR A 424 -7.84 -5.99 -24.34
C THR A 424 -8.37 -6.30 -22.94
N PRO A 425 -9.42 -7.15 -22.81
CA PRO A 425 -9.93 -7.58 -21.51
C PRO A 425 -8.83 -8.18 -20.64
N TYR A 426 -8.80 -7.80 -19.36
CA TYR A 426 -7.68 -8.12 -18.47
C TYR A 426 -8.13 -8.99 -17.29
N THR A 427 -7.22 -9.82 -16.76
CA THR A 427 -7.46 -10.63 -15.56
C THR A 427 -6.54 -10.19 -14.41
N LEU A 428 -7.12 -9.82 -13.27
CA LEU A 428 -6.42 -9.37 -12.06
C LEU A 428 -6.94 -10.15 -10.85
N LEU A 429 -6.07 -10.94 -10.23
CA LEU A 429 -6.38 -11.76 -9.06
C LEU A 429 -6.21 -10.96 -7.76
N PRO A 430 -6.93 -11.28 -6.67
CA PRO A 430 -6.84 -10.57 -5.39
C PRO A 430 -5.64 -11.06 -4.56
N ASP A 431 -4.46 -11.12 -5.17
CA ASP A 431 -3.24 -11.64 -4.56
C ASP A 431 -2.21 -10.55 -4.19
N ASN A 432 -2.60 -9.27 -4.34
CA ASN A 432 -1.78 -8.08 -4.09
C ASN A 432 -0.47 -8.02 -4.89
N LYS A 433 -0.30 -8.83 -5.95
CA LYS A 433 0.84 -8.68 -6.85
C LYS A 433 0.63 -7.46 -7.75
N SER A 434 1.71 -6.70 -7.95
CA SER A 434 1.70 -5.62 -8.93
C SER A 434 1.80 -6.22 -10.33
N VAL A 435 0.88 -5.84 -11.21
CA VAL A 435 0.90 -6.18 -12.63
C VAL A 435 1.12 -4.89 -13.42
N THR A 436 2.08 -4.91 -14.33
CA THR A 436 2.36 -3.76 -15.19
C THR A 436 1.59 -3.90 -16.50
N VAL A 437 0.78 -2.89 -16.83
CA VAL A 437 0.02 -2.77 -18.07
C VAL A 437 0.64 -1.63 -18.87
N ASP A 438 1.08 -1.87 -20.10
CA ASP A 438 1.54 -0.81 -20.99
C ASP A 438 0.31 0.02 -21.43
N ILE A 439 0.35 1.33 -21.23
CA ILE A 439 -0.68 2.29 -21.62
C ILE A 439 -0.44 2.76 -23.05
N ASP A 440 0.76 3.26 -23.34
CA ASP A 440 1.07 3.89 -24.61
C ASP A 440 2.57 3.81 -24.91
N THR A 441 2.96 3.99 -26.16
CA THR A 441 4.35 4.14 -26.59
C THR A 441 4.46 5.23 -27.64
N ARG A 442 5.14 6.33 -27.29
CA ARG A 442 5.29 7.51 -28.15
C ARG A 442 6.76 7.79 -28.44
N GLN A 443 7.01 8.51 -29.53
CA GLN A 443 8.29 9.14 -29.83
C GLN A 443 8.09 10.64 -29.75
N LEU A 444 8.96 11.32 -28.99
CA LEU A 444 8.92 12.76 -28.77
C LEU A 444 10.23 13.38 -29.28
N ASP A 445 10.13 14.49 -29.99
CA ASP A 445 11.28 15.26 -30.41
C ASP A 445 12.02 15.84 -29.20
N ALA A 446 13.34 15.80 -29.24
CA ALA A 446 14.21 16.19 -28.14
C ALA A 446 15.41 16.98 -28.62
N VAL A 447 15.74 18.05 -27.89
CA VAL A 447 17.03 18.73 -28.01
C VAL A 447 17.96 18.15 -26.96
N TYR A 448 19.18 17.76 -27.36
CA TYR A 448 20.16 17.19 -26.45
C TYR A 448 21.26 18.20 -26.14
N GLU A 449 21.40 18.57 -24.87
CA GLU A 449 22.45 19.47 -24.39
C GLU A 449 23.12 18.90 -23.14
N TYR A 450 24.39 19.23 -22.94
CA TYR A 450 25.06 18.97 -21.67
C TYR A 450 24.74 20.05 -20.65
N TYR A 451 24.68 19.65 -19.38
CA TYR A 451 24.44 20.50 -18.23
C TYR A 451 25.52 20.24 -17.17
N CYS A 452 26.14 21.29 -16.61
CA CYS A 452 27.12 21.15 -15.54
C CYS A 452 27.09 22.35 -14.57
N VAL A 453 27.25 22.06 -13.28
CA VAL A 453 27.36 23.05 -12.20
C VAL A 453 28.61 22.73 -11.37
N PRO A 454 29.83 23.05 -11.83
CA PRO A 454 31.08 22.53 -11.25
C PRO A 454 31.41 23.03 -9.84
N LYS A 455 30.61 23.97 -9.31
CA LYS A 455 30.58 24.32 -7.87
C LYS A 455 29.95 23.21 -7.00
N ILE A 456 29.05 22.42 -7.55
CA ILE A 456 28.31 21.33 -6.88
C ILE A 456 28.85 19.96 -7.34
N ASP A 457 28.92 19.74 -8.65
CA ASP A 457 29.43 18.50 -9.26
C ASP A 457 30.15 18.86 -10.58
N GLN A 458 31.40 18.42 -10.71
CA GLN A 458 32.25 18.69 -11.88
C GLN A 458 32.00 17.69 -13.03
N ASP A 459 31.12 16.71 -12.86
CA ASP A 459 30.63 15.90 -13.97
C ASP A 459 29.65 16.69 -14.86
N ALA A 460 29.77 16.51 -16.17
CA ALA A 460 28.77 16.97 -17.13
C ALA A 460 27.69 15.91 -17.34
N PHE A 461 26.43 16.34 -17.35
CA PHE A 461 25.26 15.49 -17.50
C PHE A 461 24.65 15.69 -18.89
N LEU A 462 24.49 14.61 -19.66
CA LEU A 462 23.71 14.66 -20.90
C LEU A 462 22.24 14.82 -20.53
N THR A 463 21.57 15.80 -21.12
CA THR A 463 20.17 16.15 -20.83
C THR A 463 19.38 16.19 -22.13
N ALA A 464 18.23 15.51 -22.17
CA ALA A 464 17.23 15.67 -23.21
C ALA A 464 16.17 16.68 -22.79
N TYR A 465 15.77 17.54 -23.73
CA TYR A 465 14.77 18.58 -23.56
C TYR A 465 13.63 18.28 -24.53
N LEU A 466 12.53 17.75 -23.99
CA LEU A 466 11.35 17.34 -24.74
C LEU A 466 10.43 18.54 -25.00
N VAL A 467 10.06 18.75 -26.25
CA VAL A 467 9.10 19.79 -26.68
C VAL A 467 7.72 19.18 -26.93
N ASN A 468 6.67 19.99 -26.81
CA ASN A 468 5.28 19.57 -27.07
C ASN A 468 4.86 18.31 -26.28
N TRP A 469 5.37 18.15 -25.05
CA TRP A 469 5.13 16.97 -24.21
C TRP A 469 3.73 16.98 -23.56
N GLU A 470 3.14 18.17 -23.39
CA GLU A 470 1.88 18.40 -22.66
C GLU A 470 0.68 17.69 -23.33
N GLN A 471 0.66 17.61 -24.67
CA GLN A 471 -0.41 16.98 -25.45
C GLN A 471 -0.61 15.47 -25.18
N TYR A 472 0.31 14.83 -24.45
CA TYR A 472 0.27 13.40 -24.15
C TYR A 472 -0.30 13.09 -22.76
N ASN A 473 -0.70 14.11 -21.97
CA ASN A 473 -1.30 13.94 -20.64
C ASN A 473 -0.50 13.01 -19.70
N LEU A 474 0.82 13.12 -19.73
CA LEU A 474 1.71 12.32 -18.89
C LEU A 474 1.48 12.66 -17.41
N LEU A 475 1.41 11.64 -16.55
CA LEU A 475 1.28 11.82 -15.09
C LEU A 475 2.63 11.74 -14.38
N GLU A 476 2.77 12.38 -13.21
CA GLU A 476 3.99 12.29 -12.40
C GLU A 476 4.29 10.84 -12.01
N GLY A 477 5.50 10.34 -12.29
CA GLY A 477 5.85 8.94 -12.03
C GLY A 477 7.34 8.61 -12.18
N GLU A 478 7.73 7.42 -11.73
CA GLU A 478 9.11 6.94 -11.85
C GLU A 478 9.42 6.48 -13.28
N ALA A 479 10.58 6.87 -13.81
CA ALA A 479 11.03 6.54 -15.15
C ALA A 479 12.39 5.82 -15.13
N ASN A 480 12.46 4.64 -15.75
CA ASN A 480 13.71 3.97 -16.08
C ASN A 480 14.31 4.61 -17.33
N ILE A 481 15.61 4.94 -17.31
CA ILE A 481 16.29 5.53 -18.47
C ILE A 481 17.20 4.50 -19.13
N PHE A 482 17.07 4.37 -20.44
CA PHE A 482 17.93 3.58 -21.30
C PHE A 482 18.58 4.49 -22.35
N TYR A 483 19.91 4.44 -22.46
CA TYR A 483 20.69 5.11 -23.50
C TYR A 483 21.51 4.05 -24.25
N GLU A 484 21.47 4.05 -25.59
CA GLU A 484 22.11 3.02 -26.44
C GLU A 484 21.75 1.58 -25.97
N ASN A 485 20.44 1.33 -25.75
CA ASN A 485 19.86 0.11 -25.17
C ASN A 485 20.37 -0.32 -23.78
N THR A 486 21.22 0.48 -23.14
CA THR A 486 21.80 0.21 -21.83
C THR A 486 21.03 0.96 -20.74
N PHE A 487 20.66 0.29 -19.64
CA PHE A 487 20.05 0.95 -18.49
C PHE A 487 21.08 1.86 -17.79
N VAL A 488 20.82 3.16 -17.80
CA VAL A 488 21.73 4.18 -17.23
C VAL A 488 21.28 4.73 -15.87
N GLY A 489 20.01 4.56 -15.52
CA GLY A 489 19.50 4.96 -14.20
C GLY A 489 17.99 5.10 -14.14
N LYS A 490 17.54 5.76 -13.07
CA LYS A 490 16.14 6.11 -12.80
C LYS A 490 16.03 7.62 -12.59
N THR A 491 14.92 8.20 -13.03
CA THR A 491 14.53 9.59 -12.74
C THR A 491 13.07 9.63 -12.32
N ILE A 492 12.61 10.77 -11.81
CA ILE A 492 11.19 11.09 -11.72
C ILE A 492 10.82 11.91 -12.96
N LEU A 493 9.70 11.57 -13.58
CA LEU A 493 9.03 12.41 -14.57
C LEU A 493 8.16 13.41 -13.82
N ASP A 494 8.65 14.62 -13.58
CA ASP A 494 7.90 15.67 -12.90
C ASP A 494 7.21 16.58 -13.92
N VAL A 495 5.88 16.45 -13.99
CA VAL A 495 5.00 17.18 -14.92
C VAL A 495 4.32 18.40 -14.28
N ARG A 496 4.68 18.75 -13.03
CA ARG A 496 4.05 19.86 -12.29
C ARG A 496 4.63 21.23 -12.64
N TYR A 497 5.81 21.25 -13.25
CA TYR A 497 6.44 22.49 -13.68
C TYR A 497 5.75 23.00 -14.94
N ILE A 498 5.14 24.19 -14.84
CA ILE A 498 4.56 24.93 -15.95
C ILE A 498 5.72 25.44 -16.82
N SER A 499 6.19 24.57 -17.72
CA SER A 499 7.36 24.77 -18.58
C SER A 499 7.13 24.05 -19.90
N ASP A 500 7.12 24.82 -20.99
CA ASP A 500 6.95 24.38 -22.38
C ASP A 500 7.93 23.25 -22.79
N THR A 501 8.99 23.05 -22.01
CA THR A 501 10.02 22.02 -22.20
C THR A 501 10.18 21.16 -20.94
N LEU A 502 10.08 19.85 -21.11
CA LEU A 502 10.31 18.85 -20.07
C LEU A 502 11.76 18.36 -20.12
N ARG A 503 12.47 18.46 -18.99
CA ARG A 503 13.91 18.17 -18.89
C ARG A 503 14.18 16.78 -18.31
N LEU A 504 14.92 15.96 -19.04
CA LEU A 504 15.31 14.59 -18.64
C LEU A 504 16.83 14.45 -18.57
N SER A 505 17.38 14.16 -17.39
CA SER A 505 18.81 13.86 -17.23
C SER A 505 19.11 12.41 -17.64
N LEU A 506 19.88 12.22 -18.72
CA LEU A 506 20.24 10.89 -19.23
C LEU A 506 21.50 10.30 -18.56
N GLY A 507 22.12 11.03 -17.63
CA GLY A 507 23.27 10.59 -16.86
C GLY A 507 24.56 11.34 -17.15
N ARG A 508 25.64 10.95 -16.45
CA ARG A 508 26.97 11.58 -16.51
C ARG A 508 27.78 11.07 -17.71
N ASP A 509 28.47 11.95 -18.42
CA ASP A 509 29.38 11.59 -19.50
C ASP A 509 30.83 11.99 -19.17
N LYS A 510 31.64 11.01 -18.78
CA LYS A 510 33.05 11.20 -18.41
C LYS A 510 33.95 11.67 -19.57
N ASN A 511 33.46 11.67 -20.80
CA ASN A 511 34.19 12.22 -21.95
C ASN A 511 34.10 13.75 -22.01
N VAL A 512 33.13 14.37 -21.33
CA VAL A 512 33.04 15.84 -21.19
C VAL A 512 33.59 16.20 -19.81
N GLN A 513 34.85 16.61 -19.77
CA GLN A 513 35.57 16.88 -18.53
C GLN A 513 35.44 18.36 -18.16
N VAL A 514 34.86 18.66 -17.00
CA VAL A 514 34.82 20.01 -16.44
C VAL A 514 35.72 20.07 -15.21
N ARG A 515 36.33 21.22 -14.96
CA ARG A 515 37.08 21.53 -13.74
C ARG A 515 36.79 22.94 -13.28
N ARG A 516 36.74 23.14 -11.96
CA ARG A 516 36.68 24.45 -11.31
C ARG A 516 37.81 24.53 -10.29
N GLU A 517 38.81 25.35 -10.59
CA GLU A 517 40.06 25.48 -9.82
C GLU A 517 40.16 26.92 -9.26
N LYS A 518 40.41 27.06 -7.95
CA LYS A 518 40.54 28.38 -7.30
C LYS A 518 41.89 28.99 -7.68
N VAL A 519 41.90 30.15 -8.30
CA VAL A 519 43.13 30.75 -8.88
C VAL A 519 43.94 31.49 -7.83
N LYS A 520 43.27 32.40 -7.09
CA LYS A 520 43.91 33.17 -6.01
C LYS A 520 42.87 33.87 -5.14
N ASP A 521 43.09 33.85 -3.83
CA ASP A 521 42.41 34.74 -2.90
C ASP A 521 43.23 36.02 -2.71
N PHE A 522 42.57 37.18 -2.75
CA PHE A 522 43.23 38.46 -2.49
C PHE A 522 42.35 39.32 -1.57
N THR A 523 42.82 39.53 -0.34
CA THR A 523 42.22 40.45 0.62
C THR A 523 42.95 41.78 0.55
N ARG A 524 42.26 42.87 0.19
CA ARG A 524 42.80 44.23 0.25
C ARG A 524 42.20 44.98 1.43
N LYS A 525 43.05 45.36 2.39
CA LYS A 525 42.71 46.37 3.40
C LYS A 525 42.99 47.75 2.81
N GLN A 526 41.95 48.46 2.37
CA GLN A 526 42.04 49.85 1.89
C GLN A 526 42.63 50.75 2.99
N LEU A 527 43.56 51.66 2.69
CA LEU A 527 44.28 52.37 3.76
C LEU A 527 43.46 53.46 4.49
N LEU A 528 42.34 53.92 3.91
CA LEU A 528 41.57 55.08 4.39
C LEU A 528 40.03 54.86 4.44
N GLY A 529 39.54 53.61 4.41
CA GLY A 529 38.10 53.29 4.38
C GLY A 529 37.63 52.37 5.51
N SER A 530 36.34 52.45 5.89
CA SER A 530 35.73 51.59 6.92
C SER A 530 35.39 50.17 6.44
N LYS A 531 35.33 49.94 5.12
CA LYS A 531 35.07 48.63 4.50
C LYS A 531 36.37 47.83 4.23
N LYS A 532 36.27 46.51 4.25
CA LYS A 532 37.27 45.52 3.80
C LYS A 532 36.85 45.01 2.43
N GLU A 533 37.82 44.72 1.56
CA GLU A 533 37.57 44.09 0.25
C GLU A 533 38.19 42.68 0.26
N ASP A 534 37.39 41.67 -0.08
CA ASP A 534 37.85 40.30 -0.32
C ASP A 534 37.44 39.88 -1.74
N SER A 535 38.44 39.66 -2.60
CA SER A 535 38.24 39.14 -3.94
C SER A 535 38.36 37.62 -3.99
N ARG A 536 37.63 37.01 -4.91
CA ARG A 536 37.70 35.58 -5.25
C ARG A 536 37.79 35.39 -6.76
N ALA A 537 38.58 34.41 -7.19
CA ALA A 537 38.75 34.08 -8.61
C ALA A 537 38.83 32.56 -8.83
N TRP A 538 38.07 32.07 -9.82
CA TRP A 538 38.09 30.68 -10.27
C TRP A 538 38.37 30.60 -11.77
N GLN A 539 39.17 29.60 -12.16
CA GLN A 539 39.33 29.15 -13.53
C GLN A 539 38.38 27.97 -13.70
N ILE A 540 37.43 28.11 -14.61
CA ILE A 540 36.55 27.01 -15.02
C ILE A 540 37.04 26.55 -16.39
N SER A 541 37.35 25.26 -16.54
CA SER A 541 37.78 24.70 -17.82
C SER A 541 36.91 23.52 -18.21
N VAL A 542 36.60 23.42 -19.50
CA VAL A 542 35.84 22.32 -20.10
C VAL A 542 36.64 21.76 -21.26
N LYS A 543 36.70 20.42 -21.36
CA LYS A 543 37.24 19.70 -22.51
C LYS A 543 36.24 18.66 -23.01
N ASN A 544 35.87 18.78 -24.29
CA ASN A 544 35.18 17.72 -25.02
C ASN A 544 36.22 16.68 -25.46
N ASN A 545 36.14 15.42 -25.01
CA ASN A 545 36.99 14.32 -25.52
C ASN A 545 36.26 13.42 -26.54
N LYS A 546 35.04 13.79 -26.94
CA LYS A 546 34.24 13.04 -27.92
C LYS A 546 34.66 13.41 -29.35
N LYS A 547 34.34 12.52 -30.29
CA LYS A 547 34.53 12.72 -31.75
C LYS A 547 33.47 13.61 -32.40
N GLN A 548 32.46 14.04 -31.65
CA GLN A 548 31.33 14.85 -32.12
C GLN A 548 31.30 16.19 -31.35
N PRO A 549 30.80 17.27 -31.97
CA PRO A 549 30.58 18.52 -31.26
C PRO A 549 29.54 18.33 -30.15
N ILE A 550 29.64 19.15 -29.11
CA ILE A 550 28.68 19.16 -28.01
C ILE A 550 28.20 20.58 -27.74
N ARG A 551 26.93 20.73 -27.35
CA ARG A 551 26.39 21.96 -26.79
C ARG A 551 26.29 21.82 -25.28
N LEU A 552 26.88 22.75 -24.53
CA LEU A 552 26.95 22.72 -23.06
C LEU A 552 26.38 24.01 -22.49
N ASN A 553 25.48 23.86 -21.51
CA ASN A 553 25.13 24.91 -20.55
C ASN A 553 25.92 24.68 -19.26
N LEU A 554 26.76 25.65 -18.91
CA LEU A 554 27.62 25.66 -17.75
C LEU A 554 27.12 26.73 -16.78
N TYR A 555 27.05 26.40 -15.48
CA TYR A 555 26.51 27.29 -14.45
C TYR A 555 27.45 27.42 -13.26
N ASP A 556 27.61 28.63 -12.74
CA ASP A 556 28.29 28.91 -11.47
C ASP A 556 27.56 30.06 -10.75
N GLN A 557 28.11 30.58 -9.65
CA GLN A 557 27.40 31.54 -8.78
C GLN A 557 28.32 32.62 -8.23
N VAL A 558 27.83 33.87 -8.29
CA VAL A 558 28.30 35.02 -7.51
C VAL A 558 27.35 35.20 -6.32
N PRO A 559 27.82 35.48 -5.10
CA PRO A 559 26.94 35.70 -3.95
C PRO A 559 26.07 36.94 -4.12
N VAL A 560 24.79 36.84 -3.73
CA VAL A 560 23.88 38.00 -3.65
C VAL A 560 23.83 38.51 -2.22
N SER A 561 23.91 39.83 -2.05
CA SER A 561 23.77 40.45 -0.73
C SER A 561 22.31 40.74 -0.40
N ILE A 562 21.88 40.30 0.78
CA ILE A 562 20.60 40.71 1.40
C ILE A 562 20.77 41.84 2.44
N ASN A 563 21.98 42.38 2.59
CA ASN A 563 22.31 43.45 3.55
C ASN A 563 22.95 44.63 2.81
N SER A 564 22.36 45.83 2.95
CA SER A 564 22.85 47.07 2.31
C SER A 564 24.28 47.48 2.72
N GLU A 565 24.81 46.97 3.84
CA GLU A 565 26.21 47.19 4.23
C GLU A 565 27.22 46.37 3.38
N ILE A 566 26.77 45.25 2.79
CA ILE A 566 27.57 44.33 2.00
C ILE A 566 27.29 44.55 0.51
N GLU A 567 28.33 44.87 -0.24
CA GLU A 567 28.29 45.20 -1.66
C GLU A 567 29.08 44.12 -2.42
N VAL A 568 28.48 43.50 -3.43
CA VAL A 568 29.13 42.48 -4.26
C VAL A 568 29.34 43.06 -5.66
N LEU A 569 30.58 43.01 -6.13
CA LEU A 569 31.00 43.50 -7.43
C LEU A 569 31.45 42.33 -8.30
N VAL A 570 30.93 42.27 -9.51
CA VAL A 570 31.33 41.30 -10.53
C VAL A 570 32.50 41.88 -11.31
N ASP A 571 33.68 41.24 -11.21
CA ASP A 571 34.93 41.76 -11.78
C ASP A 571 35.34 41.08 -13.10
N GLU A 572 34.87 39.84 -13.34
CA GLU A 572 35.09 39.08 -14.58
C GLU A 572 34.08 37.94 -14.68
N LEU A 573 33.51 37.74 -15.87
CA LEU A 573 32.61 36.62 -16.19
C LEU A 573 33.00 35.90 -17.48
N SER A 574 33.99 36.37 -18.25
CA SER A 574 34.35 35.80 -19.56
C SER A 574 33.14 35.62 -20.51
N GLY A 575 32.22 36.60 -20.51
CA GLY A 575 30.99 36.59 -21.32
C GLY A 575 29.82 35.78 -20.75
N GLY A 576 29.85 35.43 -19.46
CA GLY A 576 28.72 34.77 -18.79
C GLY A 576 27.52 35.71 -18.60
N ILE A 577 26.31 35.16 -18.75
CA ILE A 577 25.05 35.87 -18.47
C ILE A 577 24.81 35.79 -16.96
N PHE A 578 24.75 36.93 -16.29
CA PHE A 578 24.57 37.02 -14.84
C PHE A 578 23.15 37.43 -14.47
N ASN A 579 22.54 36.67 -13.57
CA ASN A 579 21.29 37.01 -12.90
C ASN A 579 21.58 37.62 -11.52
N ALA A 580 21.32 38.92 -11.38
CA ALA A 580 21.59 39.66 -10.15
C ALA A 580 20.65 39.34 -8.98
N GLU A 581 19.49 38.72 -9.23
CA GLU A 581 18.49 38.41 -8.20
C GLU A 581 18.86 37.14 -7.41
N ASN A 582 19.39 36.12 -8.09
CA ASN A 582 19.73 34.82 -7.50
C ASN A 582 21.23 34.50 -7.51
N GLY A 583 22.05 35.29 -8.20
CA GLY A 583 23.50 35.17 -8.26
C GLY A 583 24.02 34.22 -9.34
N GLU A 584 23.13 33.62 -10.15
CA GLU A 584 23.51 32.63 -11.17
C GLU A 584 24.33 33.27 -12.31
N VAL A 585 25.41 32.59 -12.72
CA VAL A 585 26.14 32.90 -13.95
C VAL A 585 26.02 31.72 -14.90
N LYS A 586 25.48 31.95 -16.10
CA LYS A 586 25.31 30.94 -17.15
C LYS A 586 26.20 31.22 -18.36
N TRP A 587 26.87 30.18 -18.86
CA TRP A 587 27.51 30.16 -20.17
C TRP A 587 26.88 29.07 -21.04
N THR A 588 26.52 29.40 -22.28
CA THR A 588 26.14 28.42 -23.30
C THR A 588 27.23 28.40 -24.38
N ILE A 589 27.74 27.21 -24.72
CA ILE A 589 28.84 27.04 -25.66
C ILE A 589 28.64 25.82 -26.55
N GLN A 590 29.03 25.93 -27.81
CA GLN A 590 29.27 24.77 -28.68
C GLN A 590 30.78 24.47 -28.69
N LEU A 591 31.15 23.25 -28.32
CA LEU A 591 32.52 22.76 -28.29
C LEU A 591 32.72 21.69 -29.36
N GLU A 592 33.59 22.00 -30.31
CA GLU A 592 34.01 21.08 -31.36
C GLU A 592 34.68 19.81 -30.81
N PRO A 593 34.78 18.72 -31.60
CA PRO A 593 35.48 17.49 -31.21
C PRO A 593 36.89 17.77 -30.68
N PHE A 594 37.25 17.13 -29.57
CA PHE A 594 38.54 17.34 -28.87
C PHE A 594 38.82 18.76 -28.36
N GLY A 595 37.88 19.70 -28.50
CA GLY A 595 38.01 21.11 -28.14
C GLY A 595 38.09 21.36 -26.62
N LYS A 596 38.77 22.45 -26.25
CA LYS A 596 38.88 22.95 -24.88
C LYS A 596 38.46 24.42 -24.83
N LYS A 597 37.75 24.83 -23.79
CA LYS A 597 37.45 26.23 -23.47
C LYS A 597 37.67 26.48 -21.98
N GLU A 598 38.03 27.71 -21.65
CA GLU A 598 38.22 28.18 -20.29
C GLU A 598 37.51 29.52 -20.09
N TRP A 599 37.08 29.76 -18.85
CA TRP A 599 36.45 30.98 -18.37
C TRP A 599 37.06 31.37 -17.03
N GLN A 600 37.10 32.67 -16.77
CA GLN A 600 37.36 33.24 -15.47
C GLN A 600 36.07 33.77 -14.87
N LEU A 601 35.81 33.38 -13.63
CA LEU A 601 34.81 33.97 -12.75
C LEU A 601 35.56 34.72 -11.65
N ARG A 602 35.37 36.03 -11.54
CA ARG A 602 35.96 36.86 -10.49
C ARG A 602 34.92 37.81 -9.91
N TYR A 603 34.87 37.90 -8.59
CA TYR A 603 34.05 38.88 -7.89
C TYR A 603 34.77 39.39 -6.64
N THR A 604 34.36 40.58 -6.18
CA THR A 604 34.88 41.24 -4.99
C THR A 604 33.73 41.61 -4.06
N VAL A 605 33.85 41.23 -2.78
CA VAL A 605 32.85 41.57 -1.76
C VAL A 605 33.43 42.66 -0.84
N ARG A 606 32.65 43.73 -0.65
CA ARG A 606 32.99 44.87 0.21
C ARG A 606 32.05 44.91 1.42
N TYR A 607 32.60 44.90 2.63
CA TYR A 607 31.81 44.84 3.87
C TYR A 607 32.52 45.52 5.06
N PRO A 608 31.83 45.85 6.18
CA PRO A 608 32.44 46.56 7.31
C PRO A 608 33.58 45.78 7.99
N ARG A 609 34.69 46.45 8.31
CA ARG A 609 35.91 45.82 8.89
C ARG A 609 35.74 45.16 10.25
N ASN A 610 34.77 45.63 11.03
CA ASN A 610 34.45 45.12 12.36
C ASN A 610 33.53 43.87 12.31
N ARG A 611 33.15 43.42 11.12
CA ARG A 611 32.38 42.19 10.90
C ARG A 611 33.27 41.12 10.27
N VAL A 612 32.98 39.86 10.57
CA VAL A 612 33.58 38.70 9.90
C VAL A 612 32.58 38.22 8.85
N LEU A 613 33.04 38.06 7.61
CA LEU A 613 32.25 37.50 6.52
C LEU A 613 33.00 36.27 5.97
N ASN A 614 32.35 35.12 6.00
CA ASN A 614 32.88 33.90 5.40
C ASN A 614 32.49 33.89 3.92
N ILE A 615 33.49 33.90 3.04
CA ILE A 615 33.34 33.87 1.58
C ILE A 615 34.15 32.68 1.08
N GLU A 616 33.50 31.85 0.24
CA GLU A 616 33.96 30.61 -0.40
C GLU A 616 35.46 30.54 -0.77
#